data_AF-A0A0P1ASD6-F1
#
_entry.id   AF-A0A0P1ASD6-F1
#
_cell.length_a   1.000
_cell.length_b   1.000
_cell.length_c   1.000
_cell.angle_alpha   90.00
_cell.angle_beta   90.00
_cell.angle_gamma   90.00
#
_symmetry.space_group_name_H-M   'P 1'
#
loop_
_entity.id
_entity.type
_entity.pdbx_description
1 polymer ?
#
loop_
_entity_poly.entity_id
_entity_poly.type
_entity_poly.pdbx_seq_one_letter_code
_entity_poly.pdbx_strand_id
1 'polypeptide(L)'
;MDASPHSTEQINATTPALSDQFKHNVQYLTRKNGNSFSTSHDNKPKRRRKNYKQPLTKDMPQVLSEVLKEPKLALLHRVVKYVGPNMSWKLLRETLRLEREGGQIVNAVASGKPALFCVRDEVSHEYKPRRRTSGGVFFTLLKEKVPREVYRTIYEVEDKKKKCAKKRARDRQRQRMDHTLAKLGFDDLTLAPKSENGAFTTVMEVEEDEVAVEEGEVAVEDGESSEEQMVIS
;
A
#
# COMPACT_ATOMS: atom_id res chain seq x y z
N MET A 1 66.69 -24.63 -28.05
CA MET A 1 66.57 -25.97 -28.63
C MET A 1 65.26 -26.55 -28.12
N ASP A 2 64.18 -26.78 -28.85
CA ASP A 2 63.85 -26.57 -30.25
C ASP A 2 62.31 -26.65 -30.40
N ALA A 3 61.79 -25.80 -31.29
CA ALA A 3 60.72 -26.00 -32.28
C ALA A 3 59.34 -26.65 -31.97
N SER A 4 58.27 -25.93 -32.37
CA SER A 4 56.92 -26.43 -32.78
C SER A 4 56.96 -27.26 -34.08
N PRO A 5 55.88 -28.00 -34.48
CA PRO A 5 54.80 -27.47 -35.37
C PRO A 5 53.38 -28.02 -35.07
N HIS A 6 52.27 -27.27 -35.19
CA HIS A 6 51.35 -27.06 -36.35
C HIS A 6 50.59 -28.29 -36.92
N SER A 7 49.25 -28.25 -36.81
CA SER A 7 48.19 -28.75 -37.73
C SER A 7 46.85 -28.23 -37.17
N THR A 8 46.11 -27.27 -37.72
CA THR A 8 45.44 -27.11 -39.04
C THR A 8 44.51 -28.26 -39.41
N GLU A 9 43.21 -28.09 -39.19
CA GLU A 9 42.16 -28.54 -40.11
C GLU A 9 40.89 -27.69 -39.94
N GLN A 10 40.64 -26.84 -40.94
CA GLN A 10 39.33 -26.30 -41.29
C GLN A 10 38.68 -27.25 -42.28
N ILE A 11 37.34 -27.43 -42.23
CA ILE A 11 36.37 -27.70 -43.32
C ILE A 11 35.11 -28.36 -42.70
N ASN A 12 33.83 -28.17 -43.07
CA ASN A 12 33.13 -27.39 -44.09
C ASN A 12 31.67 -27.20 -43.62
N ALA A 13 31.05 -26.10 -44.04
CA ALA A 13 29.61 -25.89 -44.02
C ALA A 13 28.90 -26.84 -45.01
N THR A 14 27.75 -27.37 -44.65
CA THR A 14 26.73 -27.83 -45.62
C THR A 14 25.34 -27.72 -44.98
N THR A 15 24.60 -26.73 -45.49
CA THR A 15 23.16 -26.59 -45.44
C THR A 15 22.48 -27.67 -46.30
N PRO A 16 21.30 -28.16 -45.89
CA PRO A 16 20.29 -28.55 -46.85
C PRO A 16 19.12 -27.56 -46.82
N ALA A 17 18.89 -26.96 -47.98
CA ALA A 17 17.72 -26.16 -48.32
C ALA A 17 16.52 -27.05 -48.69
N LEU A 18 15.34 -26.40 -48.70
CA LEU A 18 14.11 -26.74 -49.43
C LEU A 18 13.20 -27.85 -48.85
N SER A 19 12.00 -27.46 -48.40
CA SER A 19 10.85 -27.40 -49.33
C SER A 19 9.58 -26.87 -48.65
N ASP A 20 8.96 -25.92 -49.35
CA ASP A 20 7.55 -25.52 -49.24
C ASP A 20 6.61 -26.73 -49.26
N GLN A 21 5.59 -26.74 -48.39
CA GLN A 21 4.21 -27.07 -48.80
C GLN A 21 3.20 -26.38 -47.87
N PHE A 22 2.67 -25.26 -48.35
CA PHE A 22 1.35 -24.75 -47.99
C PHE A 22 0.28 -25.83 -48.20
N LYS A 23 -0.52 -26.14 -47.18
CA LYS A 23 -1.83 -26.77 -47.35
C LYS A 23 -2.86 -26.04 -46.50
N HIS A 24 -3.58 -25.13 -47.15
CA HIS A 24 -4.91 -24.71 -46.73
C HIS A 24 -5.84 -25.93 -46.74
N ASN A 25 -6.56 -26.18 -45.64
CA ASN A 25 -7.74 -27.03 -45.69
C ASN A 25 -8.86 -26.39 -44.88
N VAL A 26 -9.69 -25.64 -45.60
CA VAL A 26 -10.99 -25.17 -45.18
C VAL A 26 -11.98 -26.27 -45.57
N GLN A 27 -12.58 -26.95 -44.59
CA GLN A 27 -13.73 -27.81 -44.83
C GLN A 27 -14.96 -27.22 -44.17
N TYR A 28 -15.92 -26.83 -45.00
CA TYR A 28 -17.28 -26.53 -44.62
C TYR A 28 -18.13 -27.81 -44.62
N LEU A 29 -19.17 -27.79 -43.77
CA LEU A 29 -20.43 -28.52 -43.83
C LEU A 29 -20.40 -30.04 -43.52
N THR A 30 -21.12 -30.46 -42.48
CA THR A 30 -22.49 -31.00 -42.61
C THR A 30 -23.10 -31.39 -41.26
N ARG A 31 -24.43 -31.35 -41.22
CA ARG A 31 -25.35 -31.60 -40.10
C ARG A 31 -25.56 -33.10 -39.84
N LYS A 32 -26.02 -33.38 -38.60
CA LYS A 32 -27.27 -34.10 -38.24
C LYS A 32 -27.10 -35.41 -37.45
N ASN A 33 -27.69 -35.35 -36.24
CA ASN A 33 -28.38 -36.36 -35.44
C ASN A 33 -27.78 -37.77 -35.25
N GLY A 34 -27.47 -38.07 -33.99
CA GLY A 34 -27.39 -39.43 -33.45
C GLY A 34 -27.77 -39.41 -31.98
N ASN A 35 -28.96 -39.91 -31.69
CA ASN A 35 -29.57 -40.08 -30.38
C ASN A 35 -28.78 -41.08 -29.52
N SER A 36 -28.25 -40.67 -28.37
CA SER A 36 -27.66 -41.60 -27.39
C SER A 36 -28.19 -41.32 -25.99
N PHE A 37 -28.96 -42.29 -25.50
CA PHE A 37 -29.42 -42.55 -24.13
C PHE A 37 -28.83 -41.66 -23.02
N SER A 38 -29.73 -40.99 -22.30
CA SER A 38 -29.45 -40.33 -21.03
C SER A 38 -29.17 -41.36 -19.93
N THR A 39 -27.91 -41.50 -19.52
CA THR A 39 -27.59 -42.03 -18.19
C THR A 39 -27.66 -40.88 -17.18
N SER A 40 -28.61 -40.98 -16.25
CA SER A 40 -28.74 -40.08 -15.10
C SER A 40 -27.55 -40.26 -14.17
N HIS A 41 -26.46 -39.53 -14.45
CA HIS A 41 -25.39 -39.31 -13.50
C HIS A 41 -25.68 -38.02 -12.74
N ASP A 42 -25.67 -38.10 -11.41
CA ASP A 42 -25.70 -36.98 -10.48
C ASP A 42 -24.72 -35.88 -10.91
N ASN A 43 -25.26 -34.84 -11.55
CA ASN A 43 -24.51 -33.66 -11.98
C ASN A 43 -24.26 -32.75 -10.77
N LYS A 44 -23.46 -33.23 -9.81
CA LYS A 44 -22.81 -32.33 -8.85
C LYS A 44 -21.94 -31.38 -9.70
N PRO A 45 -22.14 -30.05 -9.64
CA PRO A 45 -21.34 -29.14 -10.44
C PRO A 45 -19.88 -29.29 -10.01
N LYS A 46 -19.07 -29.94 -10.85
CA LYS A 46 -17.61 -29.94 -10.70
C LYS A 46 -17.22 -28.46 -10.68
N ARG A 47 -16.93 -27.91 -9.49
CA ARG A 47 -16.45 -26.54 -9.32
C ARG A 47 -15.24 -26.40 -10.24
N ARG A 48 -15.45 -25.81 -11.42
CA ARG A 48 -14.38 -25.57 -12.38
C ARG A 48 -13.36 -24.73 -11.63
N ARG A 49 -12.24 -25.35 -11.26
CA ARG A 49 -11.14 -24.64 -10.64
C ARG A 49 -10.81 -23.52 -11.62
N LYS A 50 -11.04 -22.27 -11.22
CA LYS A 50 -10.63 -21.12 -12.01
C LYS A 50 -9.11 -21.18 -12.05
N ASN A 51 -8.57 -21.74 -13.12
CA ASN A 51 -7.14 -21.69 -13.39
C ASN A 51 -6.85 -20.23 -13.71
N TYR A 52 -6.43 -19.49 -12.70
CA TYR A 52 -5.96 -18.13 -12.88
C TYR A 52 -4.74 -18.20 -13.81
N LYS A 53 -4.96 -17.85 -15.08
CA LYS A 53 -3.88 -17.58 -16.03
C LYS A 53 -3.34 -16.19 -15.72
N GLN A 54 -2.04 -16.01 -15.88
CA GLN A 54 -1.44 -14.69 -15.75
C GLN A 54 -2.07 -13.76 -16.78
N PRO A 55 -2.69 -12.64 -16.35
CA PRO A 55 -3.29 -11.69 -17.27
C PRO A 55 -2.21 -10.90 -18.00
N LEU A 56 -2.63 -10.19 -19.05
CA LEU A 56 -1.76 -9.28 -19.78
C LEU A 56 -1.28 -8.15 -18.86
N THR A 57 -0.08 -7.62 -19.10
CA THR A 57 0.54 -6.56 -18.29
C THR A 57 -0.36 -5.33 -18.12
N LYS A 58 -1.15 -4.97 -19.15
CA LYS A 58 -2.07 -3.83 -19.11
C LYS A 58 -3.22 -4.02 -18.12
N ASP A 59 -3.77 -5.24 -18.06
CA ASP A 59 -4.96 -5.56 -17.26
C ASP A 59 -4.59 -6.06 -15.86
N MET A 60 -3.33 -6.46 -15.67
CA MET A 60 -2.81 -6.99 -14.41
C MET A 60 -3.11 -6.10 -13.18
N PRO A 61 -2.96 -4.75 -13.22
CA PRO A 61 -3.31 -3.90 -12.08
C PRO A 61 -4.81 -3.94 -11.72
N GLN A 62 -5.69 -4.06 -12.71
CA GLN A 62 -7.13 -4.19 -12.48
C GLN A 62 -7.46 -5.55 -11.85
N VAL A 63 -6.87 -6.62 -12.36
CA VAL A 63 -7.02 -7.97 -11.78
C VAL A 63 -6.51 -8.00 -10.35
N LEU A 64 -5.35 -7.39 -10.07
CA LEU A 64 -4.82 -7.28 -8.70
C LEU A 64 -5.76 -6.49 -7.79
N SER A 65 -6.32 -5.38 -8.26
CA SER A 65 -7.25 -4.55 -7.49
C SER A 65 -8.50 -5.33 -7.12
N GLU A 66 -9.08 -6.06 -8.08
CA GLU A 66 -10.27 -6.89 -7.86
C GLU A 66 -10.00 -8.03 -6.88
N VAL A 67 -8.91 -8.78 -7.07
CA VAL A 67 -8.60 -9.96 -6.25
C VAL A 67 -8.15 -9.57 -4.84
N LEU A 68 -7.33 -8.53 -4.71
CA LEU A 68 -6.84 -8.07 -3.41
C LEU A 68 -7.82 -7.11 -2.69
N LYS A 69 -8.92 -6.73 -3.37
CA LYS A 69 -9.87 -5.69 -2.92
C LYS A 69 -9.17 -4.38 -2.57
N GLU A 70 -8.18 -4.03 -3.39
CA GLU A 70 -7.33 -2.87 -3.17
C GLU A 70 -7.85 -1.65 -3.94
N PRO A 71 -8.30 -0.58 -3.26
CA PRO A 71 -8.93 0.57 -3.93
C PRO A 71 -7.92 1.46 -4.68
N LYS A 72 -6.62 1.33 -4.40
CA LYS A 72 -5.57 2.20 -4.94
C LYS A 72 -4.95 1.62 -6.22
N LEU A 73 -5.71 1.62 -7.31
CA LEU A 73 -5.27 1.10 -8.62
C LEU A 73 -3.94 1.73 -9.09
N ALA A 74 -3.75 3.03 -8.90
CA ALA A 74 -2.52 3.74 -9.29
C ALA A 74 -1.25 3.25 -8.56
N LEU A 75 -1.39 2.72 -7.34
CA LEU A 75 -0.29 2.08 -6.62
C LEU A 75 0.03 0.73 -7.26
N LEU A 76 -0.98 -0.09 -7.56
CA LEU A 76 -0.81 -1.38 -8.24
C LEU A 76 -0.21 -1.24 -9.64
N HIS A 77 -0.57 -0.19 -10.38
CA HIS A 77 0.08 0.14 -11.65
C HIS A 77 1.60 0.31 -11.48
N ARG A 78 2.04 1.01 -10.44
CA ARG A 78 3.48 1.19 -10.16
C ARG A 78 4.14 -0.09 -9.70
N VAL A 79 3.46 -0.90 -8.89
CA VAL A 79 3.96 -2.24 -8.54
C VAL A 79 4.23 -3.05 -9.80
N VAL A 80 3.25 -3.18 -10.70
CA VAL A 80 3.44 -3.95 -11.95
C VAL A 80 4.50 -3.33 -12.85
N LYS A 81 4.60 -1.99 -12.91
CA LYS A 81 5.61 -1.29 -13.70
C LYS A 81 7.04 -1.55 -13.23
N TYR A 82 7.31 -1.44 -11.92
CA TYR A 82 8.67 -1.53 -11.38
C TYR A 82 9.09 -2.94 -10.98
N VAL A 83 8.15 -3.79 -10.56
CA VAL A 83 8.40 -5.17 -10.14
C VAL A 83 8.25 -6.14 -11.31
N GLY A 84 7.41 -5.77 -12.28
CA GLY A 84 7.11 -6.58 -13.45
C GLY A 84 5.90 -7.51 -13.26
N PRO A 85 5.28 -7.95 -14.36
CA PRO A 85 4.05 -8.76 -14.33
C PRO A 85 4.28 -10.17 -13.75
N ASN A 86 5.42 -10.81 -14.06
CA ASN A 86 5.73 -12.17 -13.61
C ASN A 86 5.87 -12.26 -12.09
N MET A 87 6.63 -11.34 -11.51
CA MET A 87 6.85 -11.30 -10.07
C MET A 87 5.58 -10.87 -9.34
N SER A 88 4.86 -9.87 -9.87
CA SER A 88 3.55 -9.47 -9.31
C SER A 88 2.55 -10.63 -9.30
N TRP A 89 2.54 -11.46 -10.34
CA TRP A 89 1.70 -12.65 -10.41
C TRP A 89 2.14 -13.75 -9.44
N LYS A 90 3.45 -13.92 -9.27
CA LYS A 90 4.01 -14.86 -8.28
C LYS A 90 3.61 -14.45 -6.85
N LEU A 91 3.74 -13.17 -6.52
CA LEU A 91 3.30 -12.61 -5.24
C LEU A 91 1.80 -12.83 -5.01
N LEU A 92 0.96 -12.58 -6.02
CA LEU A 92 -0.48 -12.83 -5.91
C LEU A 92 -0.78 -14.30 -5.58
N ARG A 93 -0.13 -15.25 -6.27
CA ARG A 93 -0.31 -16.68 -5.98
C ARG A 93 0.12 -17.06 -4.57
N GLU A 94 1.22 -16.48 -4.09
CA GLU A 94 1.71 -16.68 -2.72
C GLU A 94 0.74 -16.08 -1.68
N THR A 95 0.22 -14.89 -1.93
CA THR A 95 -0.83 -14.26 -1.10
C THR A 95 -2.07 -15.14 -0.99
N LEU A 96 -2.59 -15.64 -2.11
CA LEU A 96 -3.78 -16.50 -2.12
C LEU A 96 -3.53 -17.86 -1.44
N ARG A 97 -2.29 -18.35 -1.47
CA ARG A 97 -1.90 -19.55 -0.71
C ARG A 97 -1.94 -19.28 0.78
N LEU A 98 -1.29 -18.20 1.24
CA LEU A 98 -1.27 -17.82 2.65
C LEU A 98 -2.68 -17.53 3.18
N GLU A 99 -3.53 -16.89 2.39
CA GLU A 99 -4.92 -16.63 2.77
C GLU A 99 -5.71 -17.93 3.02
N ARG A 100 -5.47 -18.96 2.19
CA ARG A 100 -6.06 -20.30 2.38
C ARG A 100 -5.52 -21.01 3.62
N GLU A 101 -4.24 -20.81 3.94
CA GLU A 101 -3.56 -21.42 5.10
C GLU A 101 -3.90 -20.75 6.44
N GLY A 102 -4.79 -19.75 6.45
CA GLY A 102 -5.20 -19.04 7.66
C GLY A 102 -4.82 -17.56 7.70
N GLY A 103 -4.14 -17.07 6.67
CA GLY A 103 -3.74 -15.67 6.53
C GLY A 103 -2.59 -15.28 7.48
N GLN A 104 -2.32 -13.98 7.58
CA GLN A 104 -1.32 -13.45 8.49
C GLN A 104 -2.00 -12.58 9.55
N ILE A 105 -1.52 -12.63 10.79
CA ILE A 105 -1.96 -11.72 11.85
C ILE A 105 -1.27 -10.35 11.73
N VAL A 106 -1.93 -9.29 12.19
CA VAL A 106 -1.33 -7.97 12.30
C VAL A 106 -0.39 -7.94 13.50
N ASN A 107 0.76 -7.29 13.36
CA ASN A 107 1.70 -7.10 14.46
C ASN A 107 1.22 -5.94 15.35
N ALA A 108 0.18 -6.18 16.15
CA ALA A 108 -0.47 -5.15 16.96
C ALA A 108 0.48 -4.51 17.99
N VAL A 109 1.28 -5.34 18.68
CA VAL A 109 2.22 -4.91 19.73
C VAL A 109 3.31 -3.99 19.18
N ALA A 110 3.89 -4.34 18.03
CA ALA A 110 4.96 -3.55 17.41
C ALA A 110 4.48 -2.21 16.83
N SER A 111 3.17 -1.99 16.68
CA SER A 111 2.64 -0.77 16.08
C SER A 111 2.56 0.41 17.06
N GLY A 112 2.80 0.20 18.36
CA GLY A 112 2.68 1.24 19.40
C GLY A 112 1.24 1.69 19.69
N LYS A 113 0.24 1.11 18.99
CA LYS A 113 -1.19 1.36 19.18
C LYS A 113 -1.98 0.03 19.12
N PRO A 114 -1.80 -0.85 20.12
CA PRO A 114 -2.37 -2.20 20.09
C PRO A 114 -3.91 -2.19 20.01
N ALA A 115 -4.55 -1.21 20.66
CA ALA A 115 -6.01 -1.07 20.66
C ALA A 115 -6.63 -0.93 19.27
N LEU A 116 -5.92 -0.34 18.29
CA LEU A 116 -6.45 -0.20 16.92
C LEU A 116 -6.42 -1.49 16.10
N PHE A 117 -5.60 -2.46 16.52
CA PHE A 117 -5.33 -3.67 15.75
C PHE A 117 -5.75 -4.95 16.47
N CYS A 118 -6.10 -4.87 17.75
CA CYS A 118 -6.74 -5.97 18.46
C CYS A 118 -8.25 -5.91 18.28
N VAL A 119 -8.86 -7.07 18.09
CA VAL A 119 -10.31 -7.25 18.13
C VAL A 119 -10.63 -7.98 19.43
N ARG A 120 -11.67 -7.54 20.12
CA ARG A 120 -12.19 -8.24 21.28
C ARG A 120 -13.01 -9.42 20.78
N ASP A 121 -12.61 -10.64 21.14
CA ASP A 121 -13.39 -11.83 20.84
C ASP A 121 -14.71 -11.79 21.64
N GLU A 122 -15.85 -11.95 20.97
CA GLU A 122 -17.18 -11.84 21.60
C GLU A 122 -17.44 -12.94 22.65
N VAL A 123 -16.83 -14.11 22.44
CA VAL A 123 -17.03 -15.29 23.30
C VAL A 123 -16.08 -15.26 24.51
N SER A 124 -14.79 -15.05 24.27
CA SER A 124 -13.76 -15.10 25.32
C SER A 124 -13.42 -13.74 25.94
N HIS A 125 -13.94 -12.64 25.40
CA HIS A 125 -13.61 -11.26 25.77
C HIS A 125 -12.10 -10.93 25.71
N GLU A 126 -11.31 -11.78 25.06
CA GLU A 126 -9.86 -11.65 24.93
C GLU A 126 -9.52 -10.75 23.74
N TYR A 127 -8.49 -9.92 23.91
CA TYR A 127 -7.99 -9.06 22.84
C TYR A 127 -7.00 -9.83 21.97
N LYS A 128 -7.43 -10.27 20.79
CA LYS A 128 -6.58 -10.93 19.81
C LYS A 128 -6.22 -10.01 18.64
N PRO A 129 -4.97 -10.04 18.13
CA PRO A 129 -4.61 -9.29 16.94
C PRO A 129 -5.47 -9.68 15.73
N ARG A 130 -5.98 -8.68 15.02
CA ARG A 130 -6.78 -8.88 13.80
C ARG A 130 -5.96 -9.58 12.71
N ARG A 131 -6.63 -10.38 11.88
CA ARG A 131 -6.08 -10.90 10.63
C ARG A 131 -5.85 -9.76 9.61
N ARG A 132 -4.72 -9.80 8.91
CA ARG A 132 -4.41 -8.91 7.78
C ARG A 132 -5.38 -9.19 6.63
N THR A 133 -5.69 -8.13 5.88
CA THR A 133 -6.40 -8.25 4.60
C THR A 133 -5.50 -8.90 3.55
N SER A 134 -6.07 -9.51 2.52
CA SER A 134 -5.32 -10.13 1.41
C SER A 134 -4.35 -9.14 0.76
N GLY A 135 -4.78 -7.90 0.52
CA GLY A 135 -3.90 -6.83 0.05
C GLY A 135 -2.81 -6.43 1.05
N GLY A 136 -3.11 -6.40 2.35
CA GLY A 136 -2.10 -6.19 3.40
C GLY A 136 -1.04 -7.29 3.45
N VAL A 137 -1.43 -8.55 3.22
CA VAL A 137 -0.51 -9.69 3.06
C VAL A 137 0.35 -9.52 1.80
N PHE A 138 -0.27 -9.16 0.66
CA PHE A 138 0.44 -8.92 -0.60
C PHE A 138 1.52 -7.84 -0.45
N PHE A 139 1.21 -6.69 0.16
CA PHE A 139 2.19 -5.62 0.37
C PHE A 139 3.27 -5.99 1.40
N THR A 140 2.98 -6.91 2.31
CA THR A 140 4.01 -7.45 3.23
C THR A 140 5.00 -8.31 2.46
N LEU A 141 4.51 -9.24 1.63
CA LEU A 141 5.36 -10.05 0.75
C LEU A 141 6.14 -9.19 -0.25
N LEU A 142 5.51 -8.14 -0.78
CA LEU A 142 6.16 -7.20 -1.68
C LEU A 142 7.38 -6.57 -1.00
N LYS A 143 7.24 -6.10 0.24
CA LYS A 143 8.34 -5.51 1.01
C LYS A 143 9.49 -6.48 1.27
N GLU A 144 9.20 -7.76 1.45
CA GLU A 144 10.20 -8.80 1.72
C GLU A 144 10.93 -9.28 0.46
N LYS A 145 10.22 -9.42 -0.65
CA LYS A 145 10.77 -10.01 -1.89
C LYS A 145 11.39 -8.98 -2.83
N VAL A 146 11.02 -7.71 -2.73
CA VAL A 146 11.49 -6.64 -3.62
C VAL A 146 12.58 -5.83 -2.92
N PRO A 147 13.68 -5.46 -3.62
CA PRO A 147 14.72 -4.64 -3.04
C PRO A 147 14.18 -3.28 -2.55
N ARG A 148 14.80 -2.75 -1.50
CA ARG A 148 14.37 -1.52 -0.81
C ARG A 148 14.27 -0.31 -1.75
N GLU A 149 15.15 -0.24 -2.74
CA GLU A 149 15.18 0.85 -3.74
C GLU A 149 13.90 0.86 -4.58
N VAL A 150 13.51 -0.30 -5.12
CA VAL A 150 12.29 -0.44 -5.92
C VAL A 150 11.06 -0.17 -5.04
N TYR A 151 11.04 -0.68 -3.81
CA TYR A 151 9.97 -0.40 -2.86
C TYR A 151 9.81 1.11 -2.59
N ARG A 152 10.92 1.83 -2.40
CA ARG A 152 10.93 3.29 -2.21
C ARG A 152 10.35 4.00 -3.43
N THR A 153 10.75 3.61 -4.65
CA THR A 153 10.23 4.20 -5.90
C THR A 153 8.74 3.95 -6.08
N ILE A 154 8.24 2.77 -5.68
CA ILE A 154 6.81 2.45 -5.74
C ILE A 154 6.00 3.42 -4.87
N TYR A 155 6.46 3.74 -3.65
CA TYR A 155 5.72 4.56 -2.68
C TYR A 155 6.04 6.06 -2.71
N GLU A 156 6.94 6.50 -3.58
CA GLU A 156 7.38 7.89 -3.62
C GLU A 156 6.22 8.89 -3.81
N VAL A 157 5.24 8.56 -4.65
CA VAL A 157 4.09 9.45 -4.91
C VAL A 157 3.16 9.54 -3.69
N GLU A 158 2.91 8.43 -2.99
CA GLU A 158 2.15 8.41 -1.73
C GLU A 158 2.83 9.26 -0.67
N ASP A 159 4.15 9.12 -0.53
CA ASP A 159 4.92 9.84 0.48
C ASP A 159 4.93 11.34 0.20
N LYS A 160 5.10 11.74 -1.07
CA LYS A 160 4.95 13.15 -1.49
C LYS A 160 3.54 13.65 -1.18
N LYS A 161 2.49 12.91 -1.54
CA LYS A 161 1.09 13.30 -1.27
C LYS A 161 0.82 13.44 0.24
N LYS A 162 1.34 12.52 1.06
CA LYS A 162 1.22 12.57 2.53
C LYS A 162 1.94 13.78 3.12
N LYS A 163 3.16 14.09 2.65
CA LYS A 163 3.93 15.27 3.09
C LYS A 163 3.21 16.57 2.74
N CYS A 164 2.74 16.70 1.50
CA CYS A 164 1.97 17.87 1.05
C CYS A 164 0.67 18.03 1.85
N ALA A 165 -0.06 16.94 2.10
CA ALA A 165 -1.28 16.99 2.92
C ALA A 165 -1.01 17.43 4.36
N LYS A 166 0.07 16.92 4.98
CA LYS A 166 0.49 17.32 6.33
C LYS A 166 0.90 18.80 6.39
N LYS A 167 1.65 19.29 5.40
CA LYS A 167 2.02 20.71 5.30
C LYS A 167 0.76 21.58 5.18
N ARG A 168 -0.14 21.24 4.25
CA ARG A 168 -1.39 21.99 4.04
C ARG A 168 -2.30 21.99 5.27
N ALA A 169 -2.36 20.90 6.03
CA ALA A 169 -3.13 20.84 7.27
C ALA A 169 -2.57 21.80 8.33
N ARG A 170 -1.25 21.86 8.48
CA ARG A 170 -0.58 22.81 9.39
C ARG A 170 -0.77 24.26 8.94
N ASP A 171 -0.65 24.53 7.64
CA ASP A 171 -0.84 25.88 7.10
C ASP A 171 -2.28 26.36 7.33
N ARG A 172 -3.28 25.49 7.16
CA ARG A 172 -4.68 25.79 7.49
C ARG A 172 -4.88 26.05 8.99
N GLN A 173 -4.20 25.30 9.85
CA GLN A 173 -4.27 25.52 11.29
C GLN A 173 -3.66 26.88 11.65
N ARG A 174 -2.51 27.24 11.09
CA ARG A 174 -1.90 28.57 11.25
C ARG A 174 -2.84 29.68 10.81
N GLN A 175 -3.35 29.60 9.59
CA GLN A 175 -4.31 30.59 9.07
C GLN A 175 -5.57 30.73 9.94
N ARG A 176 -6.07 29.63 10.52
CA ARG A 176 -7.19 29.69 11.49
C ARG A 176 -6.80 30.44 12.75
N MET A 177 -5.61 30.17 13.31
CA MET A 177 -5.09 30.87 14.48
C MET A 177 -4.87 32.36 14.17
N ASP A 178 -4.22 32.68 13.06
CA ASP A 178 -3.97 34.05 12.63
C ASP A 178 -5.30 34.81 12.44
N HIS A 179 -6.29 34.18 11.80
CA HIS A 179 -7.63 34.76 11.67
C HIS A 179 -8.33 34.95 13.02
N THR A 180 -8.16 34.03 13.98
CA THR A 180 -8.72 34.22 15.34
C THR A 180 -8.01 35.34 16.10
N LEU A 181 -6.69 35.47 15.96
CA LEU A 181 -5.90 36.54 16.59
C LEU A 181 -6.32 37.91 16.03
N ALA A 182 -6.44 38.03 14.71
CA ALA A 182 -6.93 39.23 14.06
C ALA A 182 -8.37 39.58 14.47
N LYS A 183 -9.26 38.58 14.54
CA LYS A 183 -10.64 38.77 15.01
C LYS A 183 -10.72 39.26 16.47
N LEU A 184 -9.79 38.81 17.32
CA LEU A 184 -9.71 39.21 18.72
C LEU A 184 -8.92 40.52 18.92
N GLY A 185 -8.38 41.11 17.85
CA GLY A 185 -7.66 42.39 17.92
C GLY A 185 -6.26 42.30 18.53
N PHE A 186 -5.66 41.11 18.57
CA PHE A 186 -4.30 40.90 19.10
C PHE A 186 -3.18 41.33 18.13
N ASP A 187 -3.52 41.89 16.96
CA ASP A 187 -2.55 42.25 15.91
C ASP A 187 -1.64 43.44 16.30
N ASP A 188 -2.01 44.25 17.30
CA ASP A 188 -1.29 45.49 17.68
C ASP A 188 -0.33 45.32 18.88
N LEU A 189 -0.12 44.08 19.36
CA LEU A 189 0.88 43.76 20.39
C LEU A 189 2.28 43.50 19.82
N THR A 190 2.62 44.07 18.67
CA THR A 190 4.03 44.23 18.31
C THR A 190 4.68 45.21 19.29
N LEU A 191 5.37 44.67 20.30
CA LEU A 191 6.28 45.41 21.17
C LEU A 191 7.22 46.23 20.28
N ALA A 192 6.91 47.51 20.09
CA ALA A 192 7.85 48.45 19.51
C ALA A 192 9.14 48.36 20.35
N PRO A 193 10.32 48.12 19.75
CA PRO A 193 11.56 48.29 20.47
C PRO A 193 11.57 49.76 20.90
N LYS A 194 11.38 49.99 22.19
CA LYS A 194 11.39 51.30 22.80
C LYS A 194 12.83 51.80 22.71
N SER A 195 13.14 52.41 21.57
CA SER A 195 14.31 53.24 21.31
C SER A 195 14.38 54.28 22.43
N GLU A 196 15.45 54.15 23.21
CA GLU A 196 16.17 55.18 23.97
C GLU A 196 15.41 56.44 24.39
N ASN A 197 15.09 56.52 25.69
CA ASN A 197 15.47 57.60 26.63
C ASN A 197 14.55 57.57 27.85
N GLY A 198 15.06 57.00 28.95
CA GLY A 198 14.35 56.94 30.22
C GLY A 198 15.31 56.46 31.30
N ALA A 199 16.15 57.37 31.77
CA ALA A 199 16.96 57.15 32.96
C ALA A 199 16.07 56.73 34.13
N PHE A 200 16.24 55.49 34.60
CA PHE A 200 15.84 55.11 35.93
C PHE A 200 16.93 54.20 36.51
N THR A 201 17.87 54.85 37.17
CA THR A 201 18.72 54.21 38.17
C THR A 201 17.85 53.87 39.37
N THR A 202 17.72 52.61 39.73
CA THR A 202 17.65 52.20 41.13
C THR A 202 18.15 50.77 41.25
N VAL A 203 19.16 50.69 42.10
CA VAL A 203 19.86 49.53 42.60
C VAL A 203 18.90 48.72 43.46
N MET A 204 18.81 47.41 43.26
CA MET A 204 18.61 46.47 44.36
C MET A 204 19.06 45.08 43.92
N GLU A 205 20.20 44.68 44.47
CA GLU A 205 20.58 43.29 44.67
C GLU A 205 19.51 42.61 45.53
N VAL A 206 18.97 41.49 45.07
CA VAL A 206 18.49 40.40 45.94
C VAL A 206 18.81 39.08 45.26
N GLU A 207 19.25 38.17 46.12
CA GLU A 207 19.93 36.91 45.97
C GLU A 207 19.27 35.85 45.06
N GLU A 208 20.13 34.90 44.70
CA GLU A 208 19.83 33.60 44.13
C GLU A 208 18.77 32.86 44.93
N ASP A 209 17.74 32.35 44.26
CA ASP A 209 17.07 31.14 44.71
C ASP A 209 16.50 30.37 43.51
N GLU A 210 16.93 29.12 43.42
CA GLU A 210 16.48 28.17 42.41
C GLU A 210 15.06 27.69 42.73
N VAL A 211 14.13 27.81 41.78
CA VAL A 211 12.86 27.11 41.83
C VAL A 211 12.64 26.37 40.52
N ALA A 212 12.86 25.06 40.59
CA ALA A 212 12.39 24.09 39.63
C ALA A 212 10.87 24.21 39.47
N VAL A 213 10.41 24.47 38.26
CA VAL A 213 8.99 24.40 37.90
C VAL A 213 8.81 23.25 36.90
N GLU A 214 8.36 22.12 37.43
CA GLU A 214 7.60 21.15 36.66
C GLU A 214 6.23 21.74 36.30
N GLU A 215 5.94 21.83 35.01
CA GLU A 215 4.57 21.88 34.49
C GLU A 215 4.52 20.79 33.41
N GLY A 216 3.75 19.71 33.58
CA GLY A 216 2.34 19.73 33.95
C GLY A 216 1.54 19.54 32.67
N GLU A 217 1.46 18.28 32.23
CA GLU A 217 0.74 17.86 31.03
C GLU A 217 -0.76 18.10 31.24
N VAL A 218 -1.28 19.20 30.70
CA VAL A 218 -2.71 19.54 30.80
C VAL A 218 -3.48 18.68 29.80
N ALA A 219 -4.06 17.59 30.31
CA ALA A 219 -5.07 16.79 29.63
C ALA A 219 -6.32 17.65 29.44
N VAL A 220 -6.64 18.01 28.20
CA VAL A 220 -7.94 18.58 27.84
C VAL A 220 -8.89 17.41 27.63
N GLU A 221 -9.69 17.13 28.67
CA GLU A 221 -10.95 16.41 28.55
C GLU A 221 -11.98 17.36 27.94
N ASP A 222 -12.45 17.06 26.74
CA ASP A 222 -13.71 17.61 26.23
C ASP A 222 -14.72 16.47 26.10
N GLY A 223 -15.61 16.43 27.08
CA GLY A 223 -16.79 15.59 27.14
C GLY A 223 -17.89 16.07 26.19
N GLU A 224 -18.46 15.11 25.47
CA GLU A 224 -19.89 14.82 25.36
C GLU A 224 -20.90 15.97 25.54
N SER A 225 -21.63 16.32 24.47
CA SER A 225 -23.07 16.61 24.60
C SER A 225 -23.86 16.54 23.28
N SER A 226 -24.93 15.76 23.34
CA SER A 226 -26.27 15.90 22.71
C SER A 226 -26.42 15.88 21.17
N GLU A 227 -26.80 14.70 20.64
CA GLU A 227 -27.57 14.59 19.40
C GLU A 227 -29.08 14.61 19.73
N GLU A 228 -29.76 15.67 19.30
CA GLU A 228 -31.21 15.83 19.33
C GLU A 228 -31.89 14.96 18.26
N GLN A 229 -32.98 14.32 18.66
CA GLN A 229 -33.89 13.58 17.82
C GLN A 229 -34.57 14.50 16.80
N MET A 230 -34.37 14.23 15.51
CA MET A 230 -35.17 14.85 14.45
C MET A 230 -36.23 13.85 13.97
N VAL A 231 -37.48 14.11 14.36
CA VAL A 231 -38.67 13.39 13.91
C VAL A 231 -38.98 13.84 12.49
N ILE A 232 -38.95 12.90 11.54
CA ILE A 232 -39.43 13.14 10.16
C ILE A 232 -40.94 12.84 10.17
N SER A 233 -41.74 13.83 9.78
CA SER A 233 -43.17 13.70 9.48
C SER A 233 -43.40 13.09 8.11
#